data_AF-A0A1G1IVK1-F1
#
_entry.id   AF-A0A1G1IVK1-F1
#
_cell.length_a   1.000
_cell.length_b   1.000
_cell.length_c   1.000
_cell.angle_alpha   90.00
_cell.angle_beta   90.00
_cell.angle_gamma   90.00
#
_symmetry.space_group_name_H-M   'P 1'
#
loop_
_entity.id
_entity.type
_entity.pdbx_description
1 polymer ?
#
loop_
_entity_poly.entity_id
_entity_poly.type
_entity_poly.pdbx_seq_one_letter_code
_entity_poly.pdbx_strand_id
1 'polypeptide(L)'
;MKRKITKNNFYQSVRDILETARSNAVRAVNVAMVEAYWQVGQLIVKEEQKGKAKAGYGEYLIRNLSLRLTKDFGEGFSEQGLWNMRQFYATFPILSTLWRELSWSHYKLLIRVESEKARLFYAKEAIQGQWSVRALERQIYSHYYERLLSSRNKSPVRKEGGPNTARLKDDPQDFIKEPYVLEFLGLKSDASYREKDLEEALLSKLQMFLLELGRGFSFVARQKRIATETSEFYIDLVFYNYVLKCFVLIDLKMGKLTHADVGQMDMYVRLFEDQVKAAGDNPTIGIILCAEKDETIVRYSVLKDSQKLFASKYKLYLPTEKELIEELNRDRRSLQANRRTKPKRTLRRKR
;
A
#
# COMPACT_ATOMS: atom_id res chain seq x y z
N MET A 1 15.19 23.49 47.14
CA MET A 1 15.41 22.39 46.16
C MET A 1 14.29 21.34 46.04
N LYS A 2 13.16 21.38 46.80
CA LYS A 2 12.11 20.34 46.75
C LYS A 2 10.99 20.49 45.69
N ARG A 3 10.94 21.57 44.90
CA ARG A 3 9.84 21.86 43.95
C ARG A 3 10.03 21.37 42.50
N LYS A 4 11.22 20.92 42.10
CA LYS A 4 11.51 20.43 40.73
C LYS A 4 11.30 18.92 40.55
N ILE A 5 11.43 18.13 41.63
CA ILE A 5 11.35 16.65 41.56
C ILE A 5 9.88 16.16 41.50
N THR A 6 8.94 16.89 42.11
CA THR A 6 7.50 16.53 42.14
C THR A 6 6.74 16.83 40.85
N LYS A 7 7.11 17.88 40.10
CA LYS A 7 6.42 18.22 38.83
C LYS A 7 6.67 17.22 37.70
N ASN A 8 7.85 16.62 37.66
CA ASN A 8 8.20 15.64 36.63
C ASN A 8 7.40 14.33 36.81
N ASN A 9 7.13 13.95 38.07
CA ASN A 9 6.36 12.76 38.38
C ASN A 9 4.87 12.93 38.02
N PHE A 10 4.27 14.10 38.29
CA PHE A 10 2.87 14.37 37.93
C PHE A 10 2.64 14.38 36.41
N TYR A 11 3.50 15.05 35.64
CA TYR A 11 3.42 15.03 34.17
C TYR A 11 3.57 13.61 33.63
N GLN A 12 4.53 12.84 34.15
CA GLN A 12 4.74 11.45 33.73
C GLN A 12 3.54 10.58 34.08
N SER A 13 2.95 10.70 35.28
CA SER A 13 1.73 9.97 35.64
C SER A 13 0.55 10.31 34.72
N VAL A 14 0.34 11.59 34.39
CA VAL A 14 -0.71 11.99 33.43
C VAL A 14 -0.42 11.44 32.04
N ARG A 15 0.84 11.46 31.61
CA ARG A 15 1.27 10.89 30.32
C ARG A 15 1.02 9.39 30.28
N ASP A 16 1.41 8.65 31.32
CA ASP A 16 1.23 7.19 31.41
C ASP A 16 -0.26 6.81 31.39
N ILE A 17 -1.12 7.58 32.07
CA ILE A 17 -2.58 7.41 31.99
C ILE A 17 -3.08 7.58 30.56
N LEU A 18 -2.63 8.62 29.85
CA LEU A 18 -3.03 8.88 28.46
C LEU A 18 -2.49 7.82 27.48
N GLU A 19 -1.25 7.37 27.66
CA GLU A 19 -0.65 6.30 26.84
C GLU A 19 -1.37 4.96 27.08
N THR A 20 -1.69 4.65 28.34
CA THR A 20 -2.48 3.45 28.72
C THR A 20 -3.87 3.49 28.10
N ALA A 21 -4.58 4.62 28.22
CA ALA A 21 -5.91 4.78 27.63
C ALA A 21 -5.89 4.61 26.11
N ARG A 22 -4.89 5.16 25.42
CA ARG A 22 -4.70 4.98 23.97
C ARG A 22 -4.42 3.53 23.60
N SER A 23 -3.54 2.85 24.34
CA SER A 23 -3.24 1.44 24.11
C SER A 23 -4.48 0.56 24.29
N ASN A 24 -5.29 0.83 25.31
CA ASN A 24 -6.55 0.12 25.53
C ASN A 24 -7.55 0.34 24.40
N ALA A 25 -7.68 1.57 23.90
CA ALA A 25 -8.53 1.88 22.75
C ALA A 25 -8.09 1.12 21.49
N VAL A 26 -6.78 1.13 21.20
CA VAL A 26 -6.19 0.37 20.08
C VAL A 26 -6.51 -1.12 20.20
N ARG A 27 -6.32 -1.72 21.38
CA ARG A 27 -6.62 -3.13 21.61
C ARG A 27 -8.11 -3.43 21.39
N ALA A 28 -9.00 -2.60 21.92
CA ALA A 28 -10.45 -2.78 21.76
C ALA A 28 -10.88 -2.72 20.29
N VAL A 29 -10.35 -1.76 19.52
CA VAL A 29 -10.60 -1.65 18.08
C VAL A 29 -10.08 -2.88 17.35
N ASN A 30 -8.87 -3.34 17.68
CA ASN A 30 -8.28 -4.51 17.07
C ASN A 30 -9.15 -5.77 17.28
N VAL A 31 -9.59 -6.01 18.52
CA VAL A 31 -10.45 -7.15 18.86
C VAL A 31 -11.75 -7.10 18.08
N ALA A 32 -12.43 -5.95 18.07
CA ALA A 32 -13.70 -5.77 17.36
C ALA A 32 -13.53 -6.00 15.85
N MET A 33 -12.45 -5.50 15.26
CA MET A 33 -12.15 -5.64 13.84
C MET A 33 -11.87 -7.10 13.45
N VAL A 34 -11.02 -7.81 14.21
CA VAL A 34 -10.72 -9.23 13.94
C VAL A 34 -11.98 -10.08 14.07
N GLU A 35 -12.81 -9.83 15.09
CA GLU A 35 -14.08 -10.55 15.28
C GLU A 35 -15.07 -10.27 14.14
N ALA A 36 -15.23 -9.01 13.73
CA ALA A 36 -16.09 -8.64 12.60
C ALA A 36 -15.64 -9.30 11.30
N TYR A 37 -14.35 -9.23 10.96
CA TYR A 37 -13.81 -9.81 9.73
C TYR A 37 -13.91 -11.34 9.72
N TRP A 38 -13.74 -11.99 10.87
CA TRP A 38 -14.00 -13.43 11.00
C TRP A 38 -15.47 -13.78 10.74
N GLN A 39 -16.41 -13.02 11.31
CA GLN A 39 -17.84 -13.22 11.13
C GLN A 39 -18.28 -13.00 9.68
N VAL A 40 -17.74 -11.96 9.01
CA VAL A 40 -17.96 -11.74 7.58
C VAL A 40 -17.47 -12.95 6.78
N GLY A 41 -16.28 -13.45 7.06
CA GLY A 41 -15.75 -14.66 6.44
C GLY A 41 -16.65 -15.88 6.63
N GLN A 42 -17.19 -16.07 7.84
CA GLN A 42 -18.13 -17.14 8.14
C GLN A 42 -19.41 -17.02 7.29
N LEU A 43 -19.96 -15.81 7.19
CA LEU A 43 -21.18 -15.56 6.41
C LEU A 43 -20.95 -15.84 4.92
N ILE A 44 -19.82 -15.41 4.36
CA ILE A 44 -19.46 -15.69 2.97
C ILE A 44 -19.40 -17.20 2.73
N VAL A 45 -18.69 -17.95 3.58
CA VAL A 45 -18.57 -19.41 3.41
C VAL A 45 -19.91 -20.12 3.56
N LYS A 46 -20.75 -19.71 4.52
CA LYS A 46 -22.11 -20.27 4.68
C LYS A 46 -22.98 -20.01 3.46
N GLU A 47 -22.89 -18.81 2.87
CA GLU A 47 -23.68 -18.44 1.71
C GLU A 47 -23.20 -19.15 0.44
N GLU A 48 -21.88 -19.29 0.24
CA GLU A 48 -21.29 -20.11 -0.82
C GLU A 48 -21.78 -21.57 -0.76
N GLN A 49 -21.88 -22.14 0.45
CA GLN A 49 -22.33 -23.53 0.64
C GLN A 49 -23.80 -23.76 0.27
N LYS A 50 -24.66 -22.74 0.34
CA LYS A 50 -26.05 -22.83 -0.13
C LYS A 50 -26.14 -22.80 -1.66
N GLY A 51 -25.19 -22.13 -2.32
CA GLY A 51 -25.11 -21.99 -3.79
C GLY A 51 -24.33 -23.10 -4.52
N LYS A 52 -23.99 -24.21 -3.84
CA LYS A 52 -23.12 -25.32 -4.29
C LYS A 52 -23.37 -25.87 -5.70
N ALA A 53 -24.54 -25.64 -6.29
CA ALA A 53 -24.92 -26.17 -7.60
C ALA A 53 -24.32 -25.39 -8.80
N LYS A 54 -23.70 -24.22 -8.60
CA LYS A 54 -23.21 -23.38 -9.71
C LYS A 54 -21.72 -23.04 -9.56
N ALA A 55 -20.91 -23.50 -10.52
CA ALA A 55 -19.55 -23.02 -10.69
C ALA A 55 -19.57 -21.48 -10.86
N GLY A 56 -18.70 -20.77 -10.14
CA GLY A 56 -18.62 -19.29 -10.18
C GLY A 56 -19.56 -18.53 -9.23
N TYR A 57 -20.40 -19.21 -8.44
CA TYR A 57 -21.29 -18.52 -7.49
C TYR A 57 -20.54 -17.70 -6.42
N GLY A 58 -19.44 -18.24 -5.88
CA GLY A 58 -18.62 -17.55 -4.86
C GLY A 58 -17.95 -16.28 -5.40
N GLU A 59 -17.38 -16.34 -6.60
CA GLU A 59 -16.79 -15.17 -7.27
C GLU A 59 -17.83 -14.09 -7.53
N TYR A 60 -19.01 -14.46 -8.04
CA TYR A 60 -20.11 -13.52 -8.23
C TYR A 60 -20.59 -12.92 -6.91
N LEU A 61 -20.73 -13.72 -5.85
CA LEU A 61 -21.12 -13.26 -4.52
C LEU A 61 -20.13 -12.22 -3.98
N ILE A 62 -18.84 -12.54 -3.97
CA ILE A 62 -17.79 -11.66 -3.46
C ILE A 62 -17.70 -10.36 -4.27
N ARG A 63 -17.77 -10.44 -5.61
CA ARG A 63 -17.75 -9.25 -6.47
C ARG A 63 -18.91 -8.30 -6.16
N ASN A 64 -20.14 -8.80 -6.10
CA ASN A 64 -21.31 -7.96 -5.80
C ASN A 64 -21.29 -7.42 -4.37
N LEU A 65 -20.84 -8.24 -3.42
CA LEU A 65 -20.71 -7.83 -2.03
C LEU A 65 -19.66 -6.72 -1.90
N SER A 66 -18.53 -6.83 -2.61
CA SER A 66 -17.48 -5.82 -2.62
C SER A 66 -17.98 -4.50 -3.18
N LEU A 67 -18.69 -4.50 -4.32
CA LEU A 67 -19.22 -3.27 -4.92
C LEU A 67 -20.10 -2.48 -3.95
N ARG A 68 -20.94 -3.18 -3.17
CA ARG A 68 -21.83 -2.54 -2.19
C ARG A 68 -21.09 -2.11 -0.93
N LEU A 69 -20.32 -3.02 -0.32
CA LEU A 69 -19.61 -2.72 0.93
C LEU A 69 -18.51 -1.68 0.73
N THR A 70 -17.85 -1.65 -0.43
CA THR A 70 -16.87 -0.60 -0.73
C THR A 70 -17.52 0.78 -0.79
N LYS A 71 -18.73 0.86 -1.33
CA LYS A 71 -19.52 2.10 -1.36
C LYS A 71 -19.94 2.53 0.04
N ASP A 72 -20.37 1.59 0.87
CA ASP A 72 -20.93 1.88 2.20
C ASP A 72 -19.84 2.10 3.27
N PHE A 73 -18.70 1.41 3.16
CA PHE A 73 -17.68 1.33 4.21
C PHE A 73 -16.23 1.60 3.77
N GLY A 74 -15.93 1.71 2.47
CA GLY A 74 -14.59 2.09 1.96
C GLY A 74 -13.78 0.97 1.29
N GLU A 75 -12.59 1.31 0.79
CA GLU A 75 -11.75 0.43 -0.07
C GLU A 75 -11.26 -0.85 0.65
N GLY A 76 -11.28 -0.86 1.99
CA GLY A 76 -11.02 -2.04 2.83
C GLY A 76 -11.96 -3.22 2.60
N PHE A 77 -13.12 -3.00 1.95
CA PHE A 77 -14.07 -4.04 1.55
C PHE A 77 -14.00 -4.38 0.05
N SER A 78 -12.84 -4.15 -0.57
CA SER A 78 -12.50 -4.66 -1.90
C SER A 78 -12.66 -6.19 -2.01
N GLU A 79 -12.73 -6.70 -3.24
CA GLU A 79 -12.84 -8.14 -3.50
C GLU A 79 -11.73 -8.92 -2.79
N GLN A 80 -10.50 -8.41 -2.86
CA GLN A 80 -9.36 -9.00 -2.15
C GLN A 80 -9.55 -8.99 -0.63
N GLY A 81 -10.12 -7.91 -0.07
CA GLY A 81 -10.45 -7.82 1.35
C GLY A 81 -11.42 -8.92 1.77
N LEU A 82 -12.51 -9.10 1.02
CA LEU A 82 -13.51 -10.13 1.28
C LEU A 82 -12.97 -11.55 1.09
N TRP A 83 -12.13 -11.77 0.08
CA TRP A 83 -11.41 -13.03 -0.08
C TRP A 83 -10.52 -13.33 1.12
N ASN A 84 -9.78 -12.34 1.64
CA ASN A 84 -8.97 -12.51 2.84
C ASN A 84 -9.83 -12.85 4.06
N MET A 85 -10.98 -12.21 4.25
CA MET A 85 -11.92 -12.50 5.34
C MET A 85 -12.47 -13.93 5.24
N ARG A 86 -12.88 -14.35 4.04
CA ARG A 86 -13.30 -15.72 3.76
C ARG A 86 -12.19 -16.74 4.08
N GLN A 87 -10.96 -16.50 3.60
CA GLN A 87 -9.81 -17.37 3.87
C GLN A 87 -9.45 -17.38 5.36
N PHE A 88 -9.62 -16.26 6.05
CA PHE A 88 -9.40 -16.15 7.49
C PHE A 88 -10.33 -17.09 8.26
N TYR A 89 -11.63 -17.07 7.98
CA TYR A 89 -12.57 -18.01 8.58
C TYR A 89 -12.25 -19.47 8.21
N ALA A 90 -11.99 -19.74 6.92
CA ALA A 90 -11.69 -21.09 6.45
C ALA A 90 -10.44 -21.68 7.11
N THR A 91 -9.43 -20.84 7.37
CA THR A 91 -8.19 -21.22 8.05
C THR A 91 -8.38 -21.40 9.55
N PHE A 92 -9.10 -20.47 10.19
CA PHE A 92 -9.24 -20.40 11.63
C PHE A 92 -10.72 -20.55 12.01
N PRO A 93 -11.34 -21.74 11.81
CA PRO A 93 -12.78 -21.93 11.99
C PRO A 93 -13.27 -21.81 13.44
N ILE A 94 -12.36 -21.74 14.42
CA ILE A 94 -12.67 -21.59 15.84
C ILE A 94 -11.91 -20.38 16.39
N LEU A 95 -12.55 -19.20 16.46
CA LEU A 95 -11.88 -18.00 16.98
C LEU A 95 -11.73 -18.09 18.52
N SER A 96 -10.63 -18.69 18.98
CA SER A 96 -10.30 -18.74 20.42
C SER A 96 -9.95 -17.35 20.97
N THR A 97 -10.06 -17.16 22.30
CA THR A 97 -9.65 -15.91 22.98
C THR A 97 -8.19 -15.55 22.69
N LEU A 98 -7.32 -16.54 22.60
CA LEU A 98 -5.90 -16.38 22.28
C LEU A 98 -5.70 -15.69 20.92
N TRP A 99 -6.60 -15.91 19.97
CA TRP A 99 -6.51 -15.37 18.61
C TRP A 99 -7.01 -13.92 18.52
N ARG A 100 -7.59 -13.36 19.58
CA ARG A 100 -7.99 -11.95 19.61
C ARG A 100 -6.83 -11.00 19.93
N GLU A 101 -5.68 -11.54 20.35
CA GLU A 101 -4.47 -10.78 20.70
C GLU A 101 -3.68 -10.30 19.47
N LEU A 102 -3.83 -10.96 18.32
CA LEU A 102 -3.15 -10.59 17.08
C LEU A 102 -3.98 -9.60 16.27
N SER A 103 -3.30 -8.74 15.50
CA SER A 103 -3.98 -7.80 14.61
C SER A 103 -4.41 -8.42 13.28
N TRP A 104 -5.35 -7.77 12.58
CA TRP A 104 -5.75 -8.19 11.24
C TRP A 104 -4.57 -8.36 10.28
N SER A 105 -3.55 -7.50 10.37
CA SER A 105 -2.34 -7.62 9.56
C SER A 105 -1.50 -8.86 9.88
N HIS A 106 -1.46 -9.31 11.14
CA HIS A 106 -0.86 -10.60 11.47
C HIS A 106 -1.64 -11.74 10.79
N TYR A 107 -2.97 -11.70 10.84
CA TYR A 107 -3.79 -12.72 10.20
C TYR A 107 -3.62 -12.79 8.70
N LYS A 108 -3.49 -11.65 8.00
CA LYS A 108 -3.18 -11.61 6.57
C LYS A 108 -1.87 -12.33 6.21
N LEU A 109 -0.88 -12.30 7.08
CA LEU A 109 0.36 -13.07 6.89
C LEU A 109 0.13 -14.55 7.20
N LEU A 110 -0.54 -14.87 8.31
CA LEU A 110 -0.75 -16.24 8.75
C LEU A 110 -1.61 -17.05 7.77
N ILE A 111 -2.64 -16.47 7.15
CA ILE A 111 -3.48 -17.18 6.17
C ILE A 111 -2.69 -17.64 4.93
N ARG A 112 -1.53 -17.02 4.64
CA ARG A 112 -0.65 -17.37 3.52
C ARG A 112 0.32 -18.51 3.84
N VAL A 113 0.46 -18.88 5.12
CA VAL A 113 1.38 -19.96 5.53
C VAL A 113 0.72 -21.31 5.23
N GLU A 114 1.19 -22.01 4.20
CA GLU A 114 0.57 -23.26 3.71
C GLU A 114 0.41 -24.31 4.81
N SER A 115 1.48 -24.61 5.54
CA SER A 115 1.50 -25.61 6.61
C SER A 115 0.70 -25.15 7.83
N GLU A 116 -0.35 -25.89 8.19
CA GLU A 116 -1.16 -25.64 9.39
C GLU A 116 -0.29 -25.65 10.67
N LYS A 117 0.65 -26.61 10.77
CA LYS A 117 1.55 -26.72 11.93
C LYS A 117 2.47 -25.51 12.05
N ALA A 118 3.04 -25.05 10.94
CA ALA A 118 3.88 -23.84 10.91
C ALA A 118 3.04 -22.60 11.28
N ARG A 119 1.84 -22.48 10.71
CA ARG A 119 0.91 -21.37 10.95
C ARG A 119 0.56 -21.24 12.43
N LEU A 120 0.15 -22.34 13.07
CA LEU A 120 -0.17 -22.36 14.50
C LEU A 120 1.05 -22.07 15.37
N PHE A 121 2.24 -22.54 14.96
CA PHE A 121 3.48 -22.22 15.63
C PHE A 121 3.78 -20.72 15.58
N TYR A 122 3.77 -20.12 14.38
CA TYR A 122 4.00 -18.70 14.20
C TYR A 122 2.98 -17.83 14.95
N ALA A 123 1.71 -18.21 14.96
CA ALA A 123 0.70 -17.50 15.72
C ALA A 123 0.98 -17.53 17.24
N LYS A 124 1.35 -18.69 17.78
CA LYS A 124 1.69 -18.84 19.22
C LYS A 124 2.94 -18.06 19.59
N GLU A 125 4.00 -18.16 18.80
CA GLU A 125 5.25 -17.44 19.03
C GLU A 125 5.05 -15.93 18.90
N ALA A 126 4.23 -15.47 17.95
CA ALA A 126 3.92 -14.05 17.81
C ALA A 126 3.20 -13.48 19.04
N ILE A 127 2.28 -14.25 19.63
CA ILE A 127 1.57 -13.85 20.86
C ILE A 127 2.51 -13.88 22.06
N GLN A 128 3.23 -14.99 22.26
CA GLN A 128 4.12 -15.16 23.42
C GLN A 128 5.31 -14.19 23.39
N GLY A 129 5.87 -13.96 22.20
CA GLY A 129 6.99 -13.06 21.96
C GLY A 129 6.59 -11.60 21.70
N GLN A 130 5.29 -11.29 21.65
CA GLN A 130 4.75 -9.97 21.29
C GLN A 130 5.36 -9.44 20.00
N TRP A 131 5.44 -10.29 18.96
CA TRP A 131 6.00 -9.90 17.69
C TRP A 131 5.10 -8.87 17.00
N SER A 132 5.71 -7.82 16.44
CA SER A 132 5.03 -6.95 15.49
C SER A 132 4.80 -7.66 14.15
N VAL A 133 3.99 -7.07 13.29
CA VAL A 133 3.69 -7.62 11.96
C VAL A 133 4.97 -7.86 11.17
N ARG A 134 5.92 -6.92 11.22
CA ARG A 134 7.24 -7.02 10.56
C ARG A 134 8.11 -8.12 11.14
N ALA A 135 8.07 -8.29 12.46
CA ALA A 135 8.81 -9.36 13.11
C ALA A 135 8.25 -10.73 12.69
N LEU A 136 6.92 -10.90 12.72
CA LEU A 136 6.26 -12.11 12.22
C LEU A 136 6.62 -12.39 10.77
N GLU A 137 6.49 -11.39 9.89
CA GLU A 137 6.83 -11.49 8.47
C GLU A 137 8.27 -11.97 8.26
N ARG A 138 9.24 -11.36 8.94
CA ARG A 138 10.64 -11.77 8.90
C ARG A 138 10.84 -13.21 9.35
N GLN A 139 10.17 -13.65 10.41
CA GLN A 139 10.31 -15.03 10.91
C GLN A 139 9.68 -16.05 9.95
N ILE A 140 8.57 -15.71 9.30
CA ILE A 140 7.99 -16.51 8.22
C ILE A 140 8.97 -16.63 7.06
N TYR A 141 9.50 -15.52 6.54
CA TYR A 141 10.43 -15.51 5.41
C TYR A 141 11.75 -16.24 5.70
N SER A 142 12.22 -16.20 6.95
CA SER A 142 13.44 -16.90 7.34
C SER A 142 13.24 -18.41 7.55
N HIS A 143 12.04 -18.94 7.30
CA HIS A 143 11.69 -20.34 7.57
C HIS A 143 12.05 -20.76 9.00
N TYR A 144 11.77 -19.87 9.95
CA TYR A 144 12.14 -20.03 11.36
C TYR A 144 11.60 -21.36 11.95
N TYR A 145 10.38 -21.75 11.60
CA TYR A 145 9.78 -23.00 12.05
C TYR A 145 10.59 -24.21 11.57
N GLU A 146 10.94 -24.23 10.28
CA GLU A 146 11.70 -25.31 9.64
C GLU A 146 13.14 -25.37 10.18
N ARG A 147 13.77 -24.22 10.41
CA ARG A 147 15.09 -24.13 11.05
C ARG A 147 15.07 -24.65 12.49
N LEU A 148 13.99 -24.38 13.23
CA LEU A 148 13.85 -24.85 14.61
C LEU A 148 13.56 -26.36 14.69
N LEU A 149 12.88 -26.93 13.70
CA LEU A 149 12.68 -28.38 13.57
C LEU A 149 13.96 -29.11 13.17
N SER A 150 14.74 -28.55 12.25
CA SER A 150 15.97 -29.16 11.73
C SER A 150 17.19 -28.98 12.66
N SER A 151 17.16 -28.00 13.56
CA SER A 151 18.26 -27.77 14.50
C SER A 151 18.30 -28.82 15.63
N ARG A 152 19.49 -29.45 15.80
CA ARG A 152 19.81 -30.32 16.93
C ARG A 152 19.86 -29.56 18.28
N ASN A 153 20.13 -28.25 18.26
CA ASN A 153 20.18 -27.41 19.45
C ASN A 153 19.23 -26.22 19.30
N LYS A 154 18.06 -26.32 19.93
CA LYS A 154 16.92 -25.39 19.77
C LYS A 154 17.09 -24.08 20.56
N SER A 155 18.01 -24.04 21.53
CA SER A 155 18.22 -22.89 22.43
C SER A 155 18.72 -21.61 21.73
N PRO A 156 19.75 -21.62 20.86
CA PRO A 156 20.17 -20.41 20.14
C PRO A 156 19.11 -19.92 19.14
N VAL A 157 18.42 -20.83 18.45
CA VAL A 157 17.35 -20.48 17.51
C VAL A 157 16.16 -19.83 18.25
N ARG A 158 15.81 -20.30 19.46
CA ARG A 158 14.80 -19.63 20.31
C ARG A 158 15.20 -18.22 20.76
N LYS A 159 16.49 -17.94 20.92
CA LYS A 159 16.98 -16.59 21.26
C LYS A 159 16.83 -15.60 20.09
N GLU A 160 16.87 -16.06 18.83
CA GLU A 160 16.62 -15.23 17.64
C GLU A 160 15.16 -14.74 17.55
N GLY A 161 14.21 -15.54 18.04
CA GLY A 161 12.78 -15.19 18.15
C GLY A 161 12.44 -14.40 19.42
N GLY A 162 13.39 -14.23 20.34
CA GLY A 162 13.18 -13.57 21.64
C GLY A 162 13.06 -12.03 21.57
N PRO A 163 13.08 -11.34 22.74
CA PRO A 163 12.71 -9.92 22.90
C PRO A 163 13.52 -8.89 22.10
N ASN A 164 14.58 -9.30 21.39
CA ASN A 164 15.29 -8.44 20.44
C ASN A 164 14.47 -8.15 19.17
N THR A 165 13.43 -8.92 18.87
CA THR A 165 12.43 -8.59 17.83
C THR A 165 11.40 -7.56 18.31
N ALA A 166 11.23 -7.39 19.63
CA ALA A 166 10.32 -6.40 20.24
C ALA A 166 10.82 -4.93 20.12
N ARG A 167 11.97 -4.70 19.48
CA ARG A 167 12.46 -3.33 19.18
C ARG A 167 11.64 -2.60 18.11
N LEU A 168 10.75 -3.30 17.42
CA LEU A 168 9.75 -2.71 16.53
C LEU A 168 8.41 -2.63 17.28
N LYS A 169 8.34 -1.85 18.37
CA LYS A 169 7.06 -1.52 18.97
C LYS A 169 6.32 -0.62 17.97
N ASP A 170 5.24 -1.14 17.39
CA ASP A 170 4.31 -0.30 16.63
C ASP A 170 3.75 0.74 17.61
N ASP A 171 3.97 2.04 17.34
CA ASP A 171 3.37 3.12 18.11
C ASP A 171 1.84 2.93 18.03
N PRO A 172 1.07 3.01 19.14
CA PRO A 172 -0.39 3.06 19.08
C PRO A 172 -0.94 4.05 18.05
N GLN A 173 -0.20 5.13 17.76
CA GLN A 173 -0.55 6.06 16.67
C GLN A 173 -0.39 5.46 15.28
N ASP A 174 0.58 4.58 15.07
CA ASP A 174 0.84 3.97 13.78
C ASP A 174 -0.23 2.92 13.45
N PHE A 175 -0.70 2.15 14.44
CA PHE A 175 -1.86 1.26 14.29
C PHE A 175 -3.13 2.02 13.86
N ILE A 176 -3.43 3.15 14.53
CA ILE A 176 -4.60 3.97 14.17
C ILE A 176 -4.45 4.56 12.76
N LYS A 177 -3.23 4.82 12.29
CA LYS A 177 -2.99 5.36 10.94
C LYS A 177 -3.09 4.30 9.84
N GLU A 178 -3.12 3.02 10.19
CA GLU A 178 -3.21 1.97 9.18
C GLU A 178 -4.54 2.11 8.41
N PRO A 179 -4.52 2.17 7.06
CA PRO A 179 -5.71 2.51 6.26
C PRO A 179 -6.95 1.69 6.60
N TYR A 180 -6.78 0.39 6.84
CA TYR A 180 -7.86 -0.54 7.18
C TYR A 180 -8.45 -0.31 8.59
N VAL A 181 -7.67 0.22 9.54
CA VAL A 181 -8.17 0.57 10.88
C VAL A 181 -9.02 1.84 10.80
N LEU A 182 -8.58 2.81 10.01
CA LEU A 182 -9.33 4.05 9.79
C LEU A 182 -10.67 3.75 9.12
N GLU A 183 -10.65 2.97 8.03
CA GLU A 183 -11.87 2.55 7.33
C GLU A 183 -12.82 1.77 8.24
N PHE A 184 -12.31 0.83 9.06
CA PHE A 184 -13.12 0.10 10.03
C PHE A 184 -13.80 1.03 11.04
N LEU A 185 -13.14 2.11 11.46
CA LEU A 185 -13.70 3.12 12.35
C LEU A 185 -14.64 4.09 11.64
N GLY A 186 -14.91 3.91 10.34
CA GLY A 186 -15.66 4.85 9.51
C GLY A 186 -14.95 6.20 9.35
N LEU A 187 -13.66 6.25 9.70
CA LEU A 187 -12.82 7.41 9.54
C LEU A 187 -12.19 7.29 8.15
N LYS A 188 -12.48 8.24 7.26
CA LYS A 188 -11.70 8.32 6.03
C LYS A 188 -10.24 8.48 6.42
N SER A 189 -9.38 7.62 5.88
CA SER A 189 -7.96 7.64 6.11
C SER A 189 -7.40 8.93 5.54
N ASP A 190 -7.35 9.96 6.38
CA ASP A 190 -6.84 11.28 6.01
C ASP A 190 -5.47 11.15 5.32
N ALA A 191 -4.63 10.18 5.67
CA ALA A 191 -3.33 9.96 5.03
C ALA A 191 -3.42 9.34 3.62
N SER A 192 -4.23 8.29 3.38
CA SER A 192 -4.33 7.67 2.04
C SER A 192 -5.17 8.51 1.10
N TYR A 193 -6.22 9.18 1.60
CA TYR A 193 -6.87 10.27 0.86
C TYR A 193 -5.86 11.38 0.58
N ARG A 194 -5.07 11.85 1.55
CA ARG A 194 -4.08 12.92 1.30
C ARG A 194 -2.96 12.52 0.35
N GLU A 195 -2.58 11.25 0.29
CA GLU A 195 -1.52 10.75 -0.60
C GLU A 195 -2.08 10.52 -2.00
N LYS A 196 -3.21 9.82 -2.14
CA LYS A 196 -3.91 9.65 -3.42
C LYS A 196 -4.40 10.98 -4.00
N ASP A 197 -4.96 11.88 -3.19
CA ASP A 197 -5.34 13.24 -3.62
C ASP A 197 -4.10 14.06 -4.04
N LEU A 198 -2.95 13.84 -3.38
CA LEU A 198 -1.71 14.54 -3.72
C LEU A 198 -1.13 13.99 -5.03
N GLU A 199 -1.10 12.68 -5.18
CA GLU A 199 -0.69 11.98 -6.39
C GLU A 199 -1.58 12.37 -7.57
N GLU A 200 -2.91 12.31 -7.42
CA GLU A 200 -3.86 12.73 -8.45
C GLU A 200 -3.72 14.20 -8.81
N ALA A 201 -3.47 15.08 -7.82
CA ALA A 201 -3.23 16.49 -8.06
C ALA A 201 -1.91 16.74 -8.80
N LEU A 202 -0.84 16.02 -8.42
CA LEU A 202 0.46 16.10 -9.09
C LEU A 202 0.37 15.56 -10.52
N LEU A 203 -0.28 14.42 -10.75
CA LEU A 203 -0.52 13.87 -12.09
C LEU A 203 -1.33 14.83 -12.95
N SER A 204 -2.37 15.46 -12.41
CA SER A 204 -3.19 16.42 -13.17
C SER A 204 -2.37 17.63 -13.61
N LYS A 205 -1.51 18.15 -12.74
CA LYS A 205 -0.67 19.29 -13.07
C LYS A 205 0.49 18.93 -13.98
N LEU A 206 1.10 17.76 -13.79
CA LEU A 206 2.12 17.22 -14.68
C LEU A 206 1.56 17.01 -16.09
N GLN A 207 0.33 16.51 -16.20
CA GLN A 207 -0.36 16.37 -17.48
C GLN A 207 -0.51 17.74 -18.17
N MET A 208 -0.97 18.76 -17.44
CA MET A 208 -1.09 20.12 -17.97
C MET A 208 0.25 20.71 -18.38
N PHE A 209 1.28 20.59 -17.53
CA PHE A 209 2.64 21.03 -17.81
C PHE A 209 3.18 20.44 -19.11
N LEU A 210 3.03 19.13 -19.33
CA LEU A 210 3.51 18.48 -20.56
C LEU A 210 2.78 18.96 -21.81
N LEU A 211 1.48 19.24 -21.70
CA LEU A 211 0.71 19.84 -22.80
C LEU A 211 1.12 21.28 -23.06
N GLU A 212 1.34 22.08 -22.01
CA GLU A 212 1.77 23.47 -22.08
C GLU A 212 3.21 23.64 -22.54
N LEU A 213 4.07 22.63 -22.35
CA LEU A 213 5.46 22.64 -22.78
C LEU A 213 5.62 22.86 -24.30
N GLY A 214 4.58 22.58 -25.09
CA GLY A 214 4.55 22.88 -26.53
C GLY A 214 5.52 22.08 -27.38
N ARG A 215 6.20 21.07 -26.82
CA ARG A 215 7.20 20.22 -27.51
C ARG A 215 6.60 18.96 -28.16
N GLY A 216 5.35 19.06 -28.58
CA GLY A 216 4.67 18.03 -29.36
C GLY A 216 4.00 16.91 -28.58
N PHE A 217 3.73 17.11 -27.29
CA PHE A 217 2.99 16.14 -26.47
C PHE A 217 1.49 16.16 -26.81
N SER A 218 0.92 14.98 -27.02
CA SER A 218 -0.50 14.72 -27.19
C SER A 218 -0.95 13.73 -26.14
N PHE A 219 -1.94 14.10 -25.33
CA PHE A 219 -2.47 13.24 -24.28
C PHE A 219 -3.26 12.08 -24.89
N VAL A 220 -2.95 10.85 -24.48
CA VAL A 220 -3.61 9.63 -24.98
C VAL A 220 -4.56 9.06 -23.92
N ALA A 221 -4.05 8.84 -22.71
CA ALA A 221 -4.83 8.24 -21.64
C ALA A 221 -4.24 8.54 -20.26
N ARG A 222 -5.09 8.44 -19.24
CA ARG A 222 -4.72 8.46 -17.83
C ARG A 222 -5.18 7.16 -17.18
N GLN A 223 -4.39 6.63 -16.26
CA GLN A 223 -4.66 5.34 -15.60
C GLN A 223 -4.97 4.25 -16.64
N LYS A 224 -4.13 4.16 -17.67
CA LYS A 224 -4.33 3.24 -18.79
C LYS A 224 -4.14 1.83 -18.29
N ARG A 225 -5.23 1.07 -18.24
CA ARG A 225 -5.18 -0.36 -17.94
C ARG A 225 -4.42 -1.11 -19.01
N ILE A 226 -3.46 -1.92 -18.57
CA ILE A 226 -2.74 -2.93 -19.31
C ILE A 226 -3.10 -4.27 -18.69
N ALA A 227 -3.48 -5.24 -19.52
CA ALA A 227 -3.63 -6.61 -19.09
C ALA A 227 -2.48 -7.43 -19.65
N THR A 228 -1.77 -8.16 -18.79
CA THR A 228 -1.00 -9.33 -19.20
C THR A 228 -1.86 -10.58 -19.02
N GLU A 229 -1.43 -11.74 -19.52
CA GLU A 229 -2.15 -13.01 -19.32
C GLU A 229 -2.37 -13.36 -17.84
N THR A 230 -1.58 -12.78 -16.94
CA THR A 230 -1.49 -13.15 -15.52
C THR A 230 -1.85 -12.02 -14.55
N SER A 231 -1.89 -10.76 -14.97
CA SER A 231 -2.10 -9.62 -14.07
C SER A 231 -2.61 -8.36 -14.78
N GLU A 232 -3.35 -7.53 -14.06
CA GLU A 232 -3.72 -6.19 -14.50
C GLU A 232 -2.77 -5.15 -13.92
N PHE A 233 -2.40 -4.19 -14.76
CA PHE A 233 -1.48 -3.12 -14.47
C PHE A 233 -2.04 -1.79 -14.96
N TYR A 234 -1.58 -0.68 -14.41
CA TYR A 234 -2.05 0.66 -14.76
C TYR A 234 -0.85 1.57 -15.00
N ILE A 235 -0.85 2.28 -16.14
CA ILE A 235 0.10 3.37 -16.41
C ILE A 235 -0.57 4.68 -16.03
N ASP A 236 0.07 5.50 -15.19
CA ASP A 236 -0.51 6.75 -14.72
C ASP A 236 -0.87 7.71 -15.86
N LEU A 237 0.09 7.99 -16.75
CA LEU A 237 -0.11 8.86 -17.91
C LEU A 237 0.51 8.26 -19.17
N VAL A 238 -0.24 8.30 -20.26
CA VAL A 238 0.21 7.91 -21.60
C VAL A 238 0.10 9.12 -22.51
N PHE A 239 1.22 9.48 -23.11
CA PHE A 239 1.32 10.51 -24.13
C PHE A 239 1.86 9.93 -25.43
N TYR A 240 1.55 10.61 -26.53
CA TYR A 240 2.23 10.45 -27.79
C TYR A 240 2.95 11.75 -28.12
N ASN A 241 4.24 11.67 -28.48
CA ASN A 241 4.96 12.83 -28.98
C ASN A 241 4.99 12.79 -30.50
N TYR A 242 4.28 13.70 -31.17
CA TYR A 242 4.15 13.66 -32.63
C TYR A 242 5.39 14.15 -33.38
N VAL A 243 6.28 14.92 -32.71
CA VAL A 243 7.53 15.39 -33.30
C VAL A 243 8.56 14.26 -33.29
N LEU A 244 8.66 13.56 -32.17
CA LEU A 244 9.51 12.38 -32.00
C LEU A 244 8.87 11.13 -32.59
N LYS A 245 7.58 11.14 -32.90
CA LYS A 245 6.77 10.00 -33.35
C LYS A 245 6.93 8.78 -32.43
N CYS A 246 6.73 8.94 -31.12
CA CYS A 246 6.84 7.85 -30.16
C CYS A 246 5.88 8.01 -28.99
N PHE A 247 5.54 6.90 -28.34
CA PHE A 247 4.82 6.93 -27.07
C PHE A 247 5.74 7.31 -25.91
N VAL A 248 5.19 8.04 -24.95
CA VAL A 248 5.84 8.43 -23.69
C VAL A 248 4.94 7.98 -22.54
N LEU A 249 5.39 6.97 -21.81
CA LEU A 249 4.72 6.38 -20.66
C LEU A 249 5.30 7.00 -19.40
N ILE A 250 4.44 7.46 -18.49
CA ILE A 250 4.89 8.15 -17.28
C ILE A 250 4.21 7.52 -16.07
N ASP A 251 5.01 7.24 -15.04
CA ASP A 251 4.57 6.67 -13.77
C ASP A 251 5.13 7.49 -12.60
N LEU A 252 4.28 7.86 -11.64
CA LEU A 252 4.61 8.70 -10.49
C LEU A 252 4.68 7.83 -9.22
N LYS A 253 5.83 7.84 -8.55
CA LYS A 253 6.05 7.17 -7.27
C LYS A 253 6.20 8.18 -6.15
N MET A 254 5.34 8.11 -5.15
CA MET A 254 5.38 9.00 -3.96
C MET A 254 6.45 8.58 -2.94
N GLY A 255 6.92 7.33 -3.01
CA GLY A 255 7.96 6.75 -2.16
C GLY A 255 9.23 6.38 -2.92
N LYS A 256 10.18 5.73 -2.22
CA LYS A 256 11.46 5.30 -2.80
C LYS A 256 11.27 4.44 -4.04
N LEU A 257 12.01 4.77 -5.09
CA LEU A 257 12.07 3.98 -6.30
C LEU A 257 12.72 2.61 -6.02
N THR A 258 12.02 1.53 -6.36
CA THR A 258 12.48 0.16 -6.20
C THR A 258 12.92 -0.44 -7.53
N HIS A 259 13.65 -1.57 -7.48
CA HIS A 259 13.99 -2.32 -8.69
C HIS A 259 12.75 -2.90 -9.41
N ALA A 260 11.68 -3.18 -8.65
CA ALA A 260 10.42 -3.66 -9.22
C ALA A 260 9.77 -2.59 -10.11
N ASP A 261 9.84 -1.31 -9.72
CA ASP A 261 9.27 -0.20 -10.50
C ASP A 261 9.96 -0.05 -11.87
N VAL A 262 11.28 -0.23 -11.90
CA VAL A 262 12.05 -0.21 -13.16
C VAL A 262 11.65 -1.39 -14.05
N GLY A 263 11.56 -2.60 -13.48
CA GLY A 263 11.12 -3.78 -14.23
C GLY A 263 9.69 -3.66 -14.76
N GLN A 264 8.79 -3.03 -13.99
CA GLN A 264 7.41 -2.76 -14.39
C GLN A 264 7.35 -1.78 -15.58
N MET A 265 8.14 -0.70 -15.55
CA MET A 265 8.22 0.23 -16.67
C MET A 265 8.83 -0.42 -17.93
N ASP A 266 9.87 -1.23 -17.76
CA ASP A 266 10.48 -1.97 -18.88
C ASP A 266 9.47 -2.91 -19.55
N MET A 267 8.62 -3.57 -18.76
CA MET A 267 7.51 -4.37 -19.27
C MET A 267 6.50 -3.50 -20.03
N TYR A 268 6.12 -2.33 -19.51
CA TYR A 268 5.18 -1.42 -20.19
C TYR A 268 5.69 -0.96 -21.54
N VAL A 269 6.96 -0.55 -21.60
CA VAL A 269 7.61 -0.13 -22.84
C VAL A 269 7.55 -1.27 -23.86
N ARG A 270 7.94 -2.49 -23.48
CA ARG A 270 7.90 -3.66 -24.39
C ARG A 270 6.50 -3.97 -24.89
N LEU A 271 5.50 -3.92 -24.01
CA LEU A 271 4.12 -4.17 -24.43
C LEU A 271 3.64 -3.13 -25.46
N PHE A 272 3.98 -1.86 -25.26
CA PHE A 272 3.67 -0.81 -26.23
C PHE A 272 4.39 -1.03 -27.56
N GLU A 273 5.65 -1.46 -27.53
CA GLU A 273 6.39 -1.82 -28.75
C GLU A 273 5.73 -2.95 -29.53
N ASP A 274 5.24 -3.98 -28.83
CA ASP A 274 4.71 -5.19 -29.46
C ASP A 274 3.25 -5.04 -29.93
N GLN A 275 2.44 -4.27 -29.19
CA GLN A 275 0.98 -4.27 -29.36
C GLN A 275 0.37 -2.94 -29.79
N VAL A 276 1.06 -1.82 -29.56
CA VAL A 276 0.48 -0.47 -29.71
C VAL A 276 1.21 0.36 -30.76
N LYS A 277 2.53 0.22 -30.85
CA LYS A 277 3.38 0.99 -31.75
C LYS A 277 3.03 0.71 -33.22
N ALA A 278 2.83 1.77 -34.00
CA ALA A 278 2.56 1.65 -35.43
C ALA A 278 3.86 1.52 -36.24
N ALA A 279 3.75 0.97 -37.45
CA ALA A 279 4.86 0.92 -38.39
C ALA A 279 5.30 2.36 -38.77
N GLY A 280 6.51 2.75 -38.35
CA GLY A 280 7.07 4.09 -38.59
C GLY A 280 7.20 4.96 -37.33
N ASP A 281 6.67 4.52 -36.19
CA ASP A 281 6.95 5.14 -34.90
C ASP A 281 8.35 4.75 -34.38
N ASN A 282 8.99 5.70 -33.72
CA ASN A 282 10.22 5.50 -32.98
C ASN A 282 9.95 4.77 -31.64
N PRO A 283 10.99 4.18 -31.02
CA PRO A 283 10.84 3.44 -29.77
C PRO A 283 10.17 4.24 -28.66
N THR A 284 9.26 3.58 -27.95
CA THR A 284 8.52 4.04 -26.79
C THR A 284 9.47 4.35 -25.63
N ILE A 285 9.15 5.40 -24.87
CA ILE A 285 9.95 5.86 -23.74
C ILE A 285 9.14 5.68 -22.46
N GLY A 286 9.78 5.10 -21.45
CA GLY A 286 9.27 5.09 -20.09
C GLY A 286 9.94 6.17 -19.25
N ILE A 287 9.15 6.91 -18.47
CA ILE A 287 9.63 7.89 -17.50
C ILE A 287 9.06 7.53 -16.13
N ILE A 288 9.93 7.28 -15.17
CA ILE A 288 9.53 7.08 -13.77
C ILE A 288 9.92 8.32 -12.99
N LEU A 289 8.94 8.93 -12.34
CA LEU A 289 9.08 10.12 -11.52
C LEU A 289 8.98 9.73 -10.06
N CYS A 290 10.06 9.88 -9.30
CA CYS A 290 10.06 9.68 -7.86
C CYS A 290 9.90 11.05 -7.17
N ALA A 291 8.83 11.22 -6.40
CA ALA A 291 8.53 12.42 -5.63
C ALA A 291 8.67 12.16 -4.12
N GLU A 292 9.87 11.77 -3.66
CA GLU A 292 10.15 11.61 -2.22
C GLU A 292 10.37 13.00 -1.54
N LYS A 293 10.39 13.05 -0.20
CA LYS A 293 10.57 14.30 0.58
C LYS A 293 11.92 14.97 0.38
N ASP A 294 12.97 14.19 0.17
CA ASP A 294 14.36 14.67 0.24
C ASP A 294 15.12 14.48 -1.09
N GLU A 295 14.53 13.76 -2.05
CA GLU A 295 15.12 13.50 -3.36
C GLU A 295 14.01 13.34 -4.42
N THR A 296 14.07 14.14 -5.49
CA THR A 296 13.24 13.93 -6.68
C THR A 296 14.13 13.33 -7.76
N ILE A 297 13.84 12.11 -8.18
CA ILE A 297 14.66 11.36 -9.15
C ILE A 297 13.82 11.11 -10.40
N VAL A 298 14.39 11.38 -11.57
CA VAL A 298 13.76 11.04 -12.84
C VAL A 298 14.57 9.93 -13.50
N ARG A 299 13.92 8.81 -13.82
CA ARG A 299 14.56 7.74 -14.59
C ARG A 299 13.88 7.54 -15.92
N TYR A 300 14.70 7.48 -16.96
CA TYR A 300 14.28 7.10 -18.30
C TYR A 300 14.54 5.62 -18.50
N SER A 301 13.48 4.86 -18.80
CA SER A 301 13.60 3.52 -19.37
C SER A 301 13.51 3.62 -20.89
N VAL A 302 14.58 3.17 -21.54
CA VAL A 302 14.73 3.14 -22.99
C VAL A 302 15.35 1.80 -23.35
N LEU A 303 14.83 1.13 -24.37
CA LEU A 303 15.38 -0.15 -24.84
C LEU A 303 16.86 0.03 -25.24
N LYS A 304 17.71 -0.91 -24.81
CA LYS A 304 19.18 -0.84 -24.92
C LYS A 304 19.68 -0.49 -26.33
N ASP A 305 18.98 -0.94 -27.36
CA ASP A 305 19.40 -0.75 -28.76
C ASP A 305 19.08 0.66 -29.31
N SER A 306 18.40 1.51 -28.54
CA SER A 306 17.95 2.85 -28.95
C SER A 306 18.61 4.01 -28.19
N GLN A 307 19.59 3.74 -27.32
CA GLN A 307 20.28 4.76 -26.51
C GLN A 307 21.02 5.83 -27.33
N LYS A 308 21.54 5.48 -28.52
CA LYS A 308 22.20 6.46 -29.42
C LYS A 308 21.21 7.45 -30.06
N LEU A 309 19.99 6.99 -30.35
CA LEU A 309 18.89 7.83 -30.83
C LEU A 309 18.43 8.78 -29.72
N PHE A 310 18.32 8.24 -28.49
CA PHE A 310 17.93 8.94 -27.26
C PHE A 310 18.81 10.17 -26.97
N ALA A 311 20.13 10.04 -27.04
CA ALA A 311 21.05 11.12 -26.67
C ALA A 311 21.07 12.32 -27.64
N SER A 312 20.73 12.11 -28.91
CA SER A 312 20.91 13.11 -29.99
C SER A 312 19.64 13.87 -30.38
N LYS A 313 18.47 13.21 -30.40
CA LYS A 313 17.18 13.83 -30.79
C LYS A 313 16.23 14.09 -29.61
N TYR A 314 16.21 13.23 -28.59
CA TYR A 314 15.15 13.28 -27.57
C TYR A 314 15.36 14.37 -26.51
N LYS A 315 16.61 14.74 -26.20
CA LYS A 315 16.92 15.84 -25.27
C LYS A 315 16.33 17.20 -25.68
N LEU A 316 16.04 17.40 -26.96
CA LEU A 316 15.51 18.67 -27.49
C LEU A 316 13.99 18.80 -27.33
N TYR A 317 13.26 17.67 -27.30
CA TYR A 317 11.79 17.66 -27.33
C TYR A 317 11.16 17.08 -26.07
N LEU A 318 11.88 16.24 -25.31
CA LEU A 318 11.44 15.88 -23.96
C LEU A 318 11.80 16.99 -22.97
N PRO A 319 11.03 17.15 -21.87
CA PRO A 319 11.48 17.96 -20.76
C PRO A 319 12.77 17.35 -20.17
N THR A 320 13.69 18.21 -19.77
CA THR A 320 14.90 17.79 -19.07
C THR A 320 14.55 17.26 -17.68
N GLU A 321 15.43 16.43 -17.13
CA GLU A 321 15.28 15.98 -15.73
C GLU A 321 15.16 17.16 -14.76
N LYS A 322 15.92 18.25 -14.99
CA LYS A 322 15.82 19.47 -14.19
C LYS A 322 14.44 20.13 -14.29
N GLU A 323 13.89 20.30 -15.50
CA GLU A 323 12.55 20.88 -15.72
C GLU A 323 11.47 20.05 -14.99
N LEU A 324 11.52 18.72 -15.09
CA LEU A 324 10.57 17.83 -14.40
C LEU A 324 10.71 17.90 -12.88
N ILE A 325 11.93 17.90 -12.36
CA ILE A 325 12.21 18.03 -10.92
C ILE A 325 11.71 19.37 -10.38
N GLU A 326 11.98 20.46 -11.11
CA GLU A 326 11.56 21.81 -10.70
C GLU A 326 10.04 21.93 -10.70
N GLU A 327 9.36 21.41 -11.71
CA GLU A 327 7.90 21.45 -11.78
C GLU A 327 7.25 20.63 -10.66
N LEU A 328 7.68 19.37 -10.48
CA LEU A 328 7.18 18.51 -9.40
C LEU A 328 7.38 19.15 -8.03
N ASN A 329 8.53 19.79 -7.79
CA ASN A 329 8.80 20.47 -6.54
C ASN A 329 7.95 21.73 -6.36
N ARG A 330 7.76 22.52 -7.42
CA ARG A 330 6.88 23.70 -7.41
C ARG A 330 5.44 23.30 -7.09
N ASP A 331 4.95 22.25 -7.73
CA ASP A 331 3.60 21.76 -7.55
C ASP A 331 3.38 21.17 -6.17
N ARG A 332 4.34 20.39 -5.69
CA ARG A 332 4.33 19.88 -4.33
C ARG A 332 4.31 21.02 -3.30
N ARG A 333 5.13 22.06 -3.47
CA ARG A 333 5.16 23.23 -2.57
C ARG A 333 3.84 24.00 -2.59
N SER A 334 3.28 24.27 -3.77
CA SER A 334 1.99 24.97 -3.89
C SER A 334 0.84 24.18 -3.28
N LEU A 335 0.81 22.85 -3.47
CA LEU A 335 -0.17 21.96 -2.86
C LEU A 335 0.00 21.88 -1.34
N GLN A 336 1.23 21.92 -0.82
CA GLN A 336 1.51 22.00 0.62
C GLN A 336 1.17 23.38 1.23
N ALA A 337 1.37 24.47 0.49
CA ALA A 337 1.04 25.82 0.93
C ALA A 337 -0.49 26.05 1.00
N ASN A 338 -1.23 25.61 -0.02
CA ASN A 338 -2.70 25.63 -0.04
C ASN A 338 -3.32 24.70 1.02
N ARG A 339 -2.55 23.75 1.55
CA ARG A 339 -2.96 22.90 2.69
C ARG A 339 -2.82 23.59 4.05
N ARG A 340 -1.96 24.63 4.19
CA ARG A 340 -1.82 25.40 5.44
C ARG A 340 -2.89 26.50 5.60
N THR A 341 -3.52 26.93 4.53
CA THR A 341 -4.46 28.07 4.50
C THR A 341 -5.94 27.68 4.59
N LYS A 342 -6.32 26.39 4.50
CA LYS A 342 -7.70 25.97 4.76
C LYS A 342 -7.97 25.93 6.27
N PRO A 343 -8.85 26.79 6.83
CA PRO A 343 -9.17 26.71 8.24
C PRO A 343 -9.89 25.37 8.52
N LYS A 344 -9.56 24.75 9.66
CA LYS A 344 -10.34 23.63 10.22
C LYS A 344 -11.81 24.05 10.17
N ARG A 345 -12.62 23.40 9.32
CA ARG A 345 -14.09 23.54 9.36
C ARG A 345 -14.53 23.09 10.75
N THR A 346 -14.68 24.06 11.65
CA THR A 346 -15.40 23.88 12.90
C THR A 346 -16.82 23.47 12.53
N LEU A 347 -17.18 22.22 12.81
CA LEU A 347 -18.57 21.80 12.84
C LEU A 347 -19.27 22.64 13.92
N ARG A 348 -19.80 23.79 13.53
CA ARG A 348 -20.86 24.47 14.29
C ARG A 348 -22.11 23.62 14.13
N ARG A 349 -22.37 22.77 15.12
CA ARG A 349 -23.71 22.24 15.40
C ARG A 349 -24.64 23.44 15.54
N LYS A 350 -25.54 23.65 14.58
CA LYS A 350 -26.75 24.45 14.81
C LYS A 350 -27.70 23.60 15.65
N ARG A 351 -28.15 24.21 16.74
CA ARG A 351 -29.33 23.79 17.50
C ARG A 351 -30.57 23.94 16.64
#